data_AF-A0AA35WND2-F1
#
_entry.id   AF-A0AA35WND2-F1
#
_cell.length_a   1.000
_cell.length_b   1.000
_cell.length_c   1.000
_cell.angle_alpha   90.00
_cell.angle_beta   90.00
_cell.angle_gamma   90.00
#
_symmetry.space_group_name_H-M   'P 1'
#
loop_
_entity.id
_entity.type
_entity.pdbx_description
1 polymer ?
#
loop_
_entity_poly.entity_id
_entity_poly.type
_entity_poly.pdbx_seq_one_letter_code
_entity_poly.pdbx_strand_id
1 'polypeptide(L)'
;MREVSRLRQQLTNSVNMICPDLNLVIDPSLAPPTEAQARHLCQIVLACLGDRVARKISTDNMSAEDKRKQRFSYQCVSCEGPVYLAPNSSLTSCPPDYLVYQDLLDSGHRIYLRGVMAVQEAWLPQLVPQFCKFSEPLELPPPTFDPNTSTIRCHMSCTYGPHQWPLGSHEMAHPHGLQLYRLFALFLLQGKVCTVLVEFSSSLLLPPVTMIKSWAKLHHQTTVLLKALVEREVSSRQALLQQWEKQPKYLLKAFSLWLPQSKHTRLASLWPPK
;
A
#
# COMPACT_ATOMS: atom_id res chain seq x y z
N MET A 1 8.47 31.93 21.45
CA MET A 1 9.61 31.68 20.53
C MET A 1 10.82 31.05 21.23
N ARG A 2 11.33 31.58 22.35
CA ARG A 2 12.51 31.02 23.05
C ARG A 2 12.36 29.54 23.46
N GLU A 3 11.19 29.15 23.96
CA GLU A 3 10.91 27.76 24.35
C GLU A 3 10.88 26.82 23.15
N VAL A 4 10.29 27.25 22.03
CA VAL A 4 10.28 26.49 20.77
C VAL A 4 11.71 26.23 20.29
N SER A 5 12.59 27.24 20.35
CA SER A 5 14.00 27.08 19.97
C SER A 5 14.73 26.06 20.87
N ARG A 6 14.49 26.09 22.19
CA ARG A 6 15.05 25.10 23.12
C ARG A 6 14.53 23.69 22.86
N LEU A 7 13.23 23.55 22.60
CA LEU A 7 12.62 22.27 22.29
C LEU A 7 13.17 21.70 20.98
N ARG A 8 13.30 22.53 19.94
CA ARG A 8 13.96 22.14 18.68
C ARG A 8 15.37 21.62 18.95
N GLN A 9 16.14 22.31 19.80
CA GLN A 9 17.49 21.89 20.16
C GLN A 9 17.53 20.52 20.85
N GLN A 10 16.65 20.31 21.82
CA GLN A 10 16.53 19.03 22.51
C GLN A 10 16.16 17.91 21.54
N LEU A 11 15.17 18.11 20.68
CA LEU A 11 14.74 17.12 19.69
C LEU A 11 15.84 16.79 18.68
N THR A 12 16.57 17.80 18.16
CA THR A 12 17.69 17.58 17.23
C THR A 12 18.79 16.74 17.88
N ASN A 13 19.16 17.06 19.12
CA ASN A 13 20.18 16.30 19.85
C ASN A 13 19.74 14.84 20.06
N SER A 14 18.48 14.60 20.43
CA SER A 14 17.94 13.25 20.60
C SER A 14 17.97 12.45 19.30
N VAL A 15 17.63 13.07 18.16
CA VAL A 15 17.68 12.39 16.85
C VAL A 15 19.12 12.04 16.48
N ASN A 16 20.08 12.94 16.70
CA ASN A 16 21.50 12.67 16.43
C ASN A 16 22.07 11.55 17.31
N MET A 17 21.55 11.34 18.53
CA MET A 17 21.95 10.20 19.37
C MET A 17 21.47 8.86 18.81
N ILE A 18 20.29 8.82 18.18
CA ILE A 18 19.70 7.61 17.61
C ILE A 18 20.27 7.32 16.21
N CYS A 19 20.50 8.38 15.43
CA CYS A 19 20.95 8.32 14.05
C CYS A 19 22.17 9.26 13.85
N PRO A 20 23.37 8.86 14.30
CA PRO A 20 24.55 9.72 14.27
C PRO A 20 24.97 10.13 12.84
N ASP A 21 24.66 9.31 11.83
CA ASP A 21 25.01 9.57 10.44
C ASP A 21 24.31 10.81 9.84
N LEU A 22 23.15 11.21 10.39
CA LEU A 22 22.38 12.34 9.90
C LEU A 22 23.00 13.70 10.21
N ASN A 23 23.87 13.78 11.25
CA ASN A 23 24.58 15.00 11.67
C ASN A 23 23.72 16.28 11.59
N LEU A 24 22.50 16.24 12.13
CA LEU A 24 21.55 17.33 12.01
C LEU A 24 22.00 18.54 12.83
N VAL A 25 21.91 19.73 12.22
CA VAL A 25 22.24 21.00 12.87
C VAL A 25 20.97 21.85 12.99
N ILE A 26 20.84 22.55 14.11
CA ILE A 26 19.75 23.50 14.31
C ILE A 26 20.09 24.78 13.55
N ASP A 27 19.52 24.92 12.37
CA ASP A 27 19.54 26.18 11.64
C ASP A 27 18.39 27.09 12.16
N PRO A 28 18.69 28.24 12.79
CA PRO A 28 17.68 29.21 13.20
C PRO A 28 17.01 29.91 12.01
N SER A 29 17.62 29.85 10.82
CA SER A 29 17.24 30.54 9.58
C SER A 29 16.91 29.57 8.44
N LEU A 30 16.23 28.47 8.76
CA LEU A 30 15.76 27.53 7.73
C LEU A 30 15.02 28.25 6.62
N ALA A 31 15.39 27.94 5.38
CA ALA A 31 14.65 28.38 4.21
C ALA A 31 13.21 27.84 4.28
N PRO A 32 12.22 28.57 3.72
CA PRO A 32 10.89 28.04 3.53
C PRO A 32 10.93 26.69 2.80
N PRO A 33 10.08 25.71 3.18
CA PRO A 33 10.08 24.40 2.56
C PRO A 33 9.68 24.51 1.08
N THR A 34 10.30 23.68 0.25
CA THR A 34 9.83 23.45 -1.12
C THR A 34 8.46 22.77 -1.11
N GLU A 35 7.75 22.79 -2.24
CA GLU A 35 6.44 22.12 -2.34
C GLU A 35 6.53 20.61 -2.03
N ALA A 36 7.60 19.96 -2.51
CA ALA A 36 7.86 18.56 -2.21
C ALA A 36 8.12 18.33 -0.71
N GLN A 37 8.92 19.18 -0.06
CA GLN A 37 9.16 19.10 1.38
C GLN A 37 7.87 19.33 2.19
N ALA A 38 7.08 20.33 1.82
CA ALA A 38 5.79 20.58 2.47
C ALA A 38 4.85 19.37 2.34
N ARG A 39 4.80 18.73 1.16
CA ARG A 39 4.04 17.50 0.94
C ARG A 39 4.50 16.36 1.85
N HIS A 40 5.81 16.12 1.95
CA HIS A 40 6.35 15.08 2.84
C HIS A 40 6.07 15.38 4.31
N LEU A 41 6.15 16.65 4.74
CA LEU A 41 5.75 17.03 6.09
C LEU A 41 4.27 16.69 6.35
N CYS A 42 3.38 16.93 5.39
CA CYS A 42 1.98 16.54 5.51
C CYS A 42 1.81 15.02 5.65
N GLN A 43 2.56 14.25 4.86
CA GLN A 43 2.53 12.79 4.91
C GLN A 43 3.04 12.26 6.26
N ILE A 44 4.10 12.85 6.81
CA ILE A 44 4.62 12.51 8.15
C ILE A 44 3.56 12.80 9.22
N VAL A 45 2.94 13.98 9.20
CA VAL A 45 1.89 14.34 10.16
C VAL A 45 0.71 13.38 10.07
N LEU A 46 0.26 13.03 8.84
CA LEU A 46 -0.81 12.05 8.65
C LEU A 46 -0.44 10.68 9.22
N ALA A 47 0.77 10.20 8.97
CA ALA A 47 1.25 8.91 9.48
C ALA A 47 1.23 8.85 11.03
N CYS A 48 1.48 9.99 11.69
CA CYS A 48 1.43 10.10 13.15
C CYS A 48 0.01 10.26 13.71
N LEU A 49 -0.92 10.83 12.94
CA LEU A 49 -2.26 11.25 13.40
C LEU A 49 -3.38 10.60 12.58
N GLY A 50 -3.23 9.33 12.20
CA GLY A 50 -4.24 8.60 11.41
C GLY A 50 -5.61 8.50 12.13
N ASP A 51 -5.62 8.42 13.45
CA ASP A 51 -6.85 8.47 14.25
C ASP A 51 -7.53 9.86 14.23
N ARG A 52 -6.84 10.91 13.77
CA ARG A 52 -7.31 12.31 13.74
C ARG A 52 -7.51 12.82 12.31
N VAL A 53 -8.20 12.03 11.51
CA VAL A 53 -8.64 12.43 10.17
C VAL A 53 -10.11 12.84 10.19
N ALA A 54 -10.44 13.87 9.42
CA ALA A 54 -11.80 14.31 9.20
C ALA A 54 -12.10 14.39 7.69
N ARG A 55 -13.29 13.93 7.31
CA ARG A 55 -13.81 13.97 5.95
C ARG A 55 -14.92 15.01 5.86
N LYS A 56 -14.89 15.82 4.82
CA LYS A 56 -15.92 16.82 4.52
C LYS A 56 -17.28 16.15 4.33
N ILE A 57 -18.30 16.70 4.97
CA ILE A 57 -19.67 16.17 4.83
C ILE A 57 -20.21 16.56 3.46
N SER A 58 -20.68 15.59 2.67
CA SER A 58 -21.33 15.91 1.39
C SER A 58 -22.61 16.69 1.66
N THR A 59 -22.82 17.73 0.86
CA THR A 59 -23.99 18.60 0.96
C THR A 59 -24.92 18.47 -0.24
N ASP A 60 -24.66 17.54 -1.17
CA ASP A 60 -25.26 17.53 -2.51
C ASP A 60 -26.79 17.47 -2.47
N ASN A 61 -27.35 16.69 -1.54
CA ASN A 61 -28.78 16.48 -1.34
C ASN A 61 -29.46 17.50 -0.40
N MET A 62 -28.74 18.52 0.07
CA MET A 62 -29.24 19.50 1.04
C MET A 62 -29.85 20.73 0.38
N SER A 63 -30.76 21.41 1.10
CA SER A 63 -31.31 22.71 0.71
C SER A 63 -30.20 23.78 0.59
N ALA A 64 -30.45 24.88 -0.11
CA ALA A 64 -29.45 25.95 -0.26
C ALA A 64 -29.05 26.60 1.07
N GLU A 65 -29.98 26.69 2.03
CA GLU A 65 -29.70 27.22 3.36
C GLU A 65 -28.87 26.26 4.21
N ASP A 66 -29.18 24.96 4.14
CA ASP A 66 -28.43 23.93 4.88
C ASP A 66 -27.04 23.73 4.30
N LYS A 67 -26.89 23.82 2.97
CA LYS A 67 -25.59 23.86 2.28
C LYS A 67 -24.70 24.97 2.83
N ARG A 68 -25.24 26.17 3.07
CA ARG A 68 -24.47 27.29 3.64
C ARG A 68 -24.05 27.01 5.08
N LYS A 69 -24.94 26.43 5.90
CA LYS A 69 -24.64 26.10 7.31
C LYS A 69 -23.62 24.97 7.44
N GLN A 70 -23.64 24.01 6.52
CA GLN A 70 -22.78 22.82 6.52
C GLN A 70 -21.53 22.96 5.63
N ARG A 71 -21.29 24.13 5.01
CA ARG A 71 -20.18 24.36 4.06
C ARG A 71 -18.79 23.98 4.62
N PHE A 72 -18.62 24.13 5.93
CA PHE A 72 -17.36 23.90 6.64
C PHE A 72 -17.45 22.74 7.63
N SER A 73 -18.45 21.87 7.49
CA SER A 73 -18.61 20.73 8.39
C SER A 73 -17.90 19.49 7.88
N TYR A 74 -17.34 18.77 8.84
CA TYR A 74 -16.58 17.56 8.66
C TYR A 74 -17.11 16.51 9.63
N GLN A 75 -16.99 15.25 9.23
CA GLN A 75 -17.13 14.11 10.11
C GLN A 75 -15.73 13.66 10.50
N CYS A 76 -15.46 13.49 11.79
CA CYS A 76 -14.16 13.02 12.25
C CYS A 76 -14.25 11.59 12.77
N VAL A 77 -13.10 10.92 12.86
CA VAL A 77 -13.01 9.54 13.38
C VAL A 77 -13.35 9.46 14.88
N SER A 78 -13.02 10.48 15.66
CA SER A 78 -13.00 10.43 17.13
C SER A 78 -14.20 11.06 17.83
N CYS A 79 -15.16 11.65 17.11
CA CYS A 79 -16.30 12.33 17.70
C CYS A 79 -17.57 11.99 16.92
N GLU A 80 -18.67 11.78 17.66
CA GLU A 80 -20.00 11.63 17.11
C GLU A 80 -20.59 13.02 16.83
N GLY A 81 -20.87 13.31 15.56
CA GLY A 81 -21.47 14.57 15.12
C GLY A 81 -20.57 15.42 14.22
N PRO A 82 -21.11 16.52 13.66
CA PRO A 82 -20.37 17.40 12.77
C PRO A 82 -19.39 18.28 13.56
N VAL A 83 -18.14 18.34 13.09
CA VAL A 83 -17.13 19.29 13.54
C VAL A 83 -16.87 20.33 12.44
N TYR A 84 -16.38 21.51 12.80
CA TYR A 84 -16.31 22.64 11.88
C TYR A 84 -14.89 23.14 11.67
N LEU A 85 -14.59 23.52 10.44
CA LEU A 85 -13.40 24.32 10.14
C LEU A 85 -13.57 25.72 10.74
N ALA A 86 -12.58 26.19 11.50
CA ALA A 86 -12.63 27.52 12.09
C ALA A 86 -12.63 28.62 10.99
N PRO A 87 -13.40 29.71 11.15
CA PRO A 87 -13.48 30.77 10.13
C PRO A 87 -12.13 31.41 9.79
N ASN A 88 -11.21 31.47 10.75
CA ASN A 88 -9.86 32.02 10.60
C ASN A 88 -8.83 31.01 10.05
N SER A 89 -9.26 29.80 9.67
CA SER A 89 -8.37 28.81 9.06
C SER A 89 -7.92 29.25 7.67
N SER A 90 -6.65 28.99 7.33
CA SER A 90 -6.14 29.18 5.97
C SER A 90 -6.81 28.29 4.93
N LEU A 91 -7.44 27.18 5.37
CA LEU A 91 -8.14 26.24 4.49
C LEU A 91 -9.59 26.66 4.16
N THR A 92 -10.10 27.74 4.76
CA THR A 92 -11.49 28.18 4.56
C THR A 92 -11.77 28.64 3.13
N SER A 93 -10.74 29.16 2.43
CA SER A 93 -10.84 29.58 1.03
C SER A 93 -11.07 28.39 0.08
N CYS A 94 -10.42 27.26 0.35
CA CYS A 94 -10.52 26.03 -0.42
C CYS A 94 -10.57 24.81 0.54
N PRO A 95 -11.76 24.51 1.11
CA PRO A 95 -11.90 23.46 2.12
C PRO A 95 -11.71 22.07 1.49
N PRO A 96 -10.68 21.31 1.90
CA PRO A 96 -10.33 20.03 1.30
C PRO A 96 -11.33 18.94 1.68
N ASP A 97 -11.39 17.87 0.89
CA ASP A 97 -12.28 16.73 1.17
C ASP A 97 -11.83 15.91 2.38
N TYR A 98 -10.51 15.79 2.57
CA TYR A 98 -9.91 15.20 3.76
C TYR A 98 -8.91 16.16 4.38
N LEU A 99 -8.86 16.14 5.71
CA LEU A 99 -7.86 16.83 6.48
C LEU A 99 -7.44 15.99 7.68
N VAL A 100 -6.23 16.23 8.16
CA VAL A 100 -5.77 15.81 9.48
C VAL A 100 -5.85 17.00 10.41
N TYR A 101 -6.11 16.76 11.69
CA TYR A 101 -6.17 17.80 12.71
C TYR A 101 -5.38 17.41 13.95
N GLN A 102 -4.88 18.42 14.65
CA GLN A 102 -4.19 18.24 15.91
C GLN A 102 -5.22 18.00 17.02
N ASP A 103 -6.11 18.95 17.30
CA ASP A 103 -7.04 18.85 18.43
C ASP A 103 -8.43 19.39 18.08
N LEU A 104 -9.42 19.07 18.92
CA LEU A 104 -10.78 19.60 18.85
C LEU A 104 -10.98 20.68 19.92
N LEU A 105 -11.61 21.80 19.54
CA LEU A 105 -11.97 22.87 20.45
C LEU A 105 -13.49 22.96 20.56
N ASP A 106 -14.03 22.62 21.72
CA ASP A 106 -15.43 22.83 22.02
C ASP A 106 -15.67 24.28 22.48
N SER A 107 -16.52 25.01 21.76
CA SER A 107 -16.93 26.37 22.10
C SER A 107 -18.28 26.43 22.84
N GLY A 108 -18.83 25.28 23.25
CA GLY A 108 -20.16 25.12 23.86
C GLY A 108 -21.31 25.05 22.85
N HIS A 109 -21.16 25.65 21.66
CA HIS A 109 -22.17 25.61 20.59
C HIS A 109 -21.71 24.80 19.37
N ARG A 110 -20.40 24.76 19.11
CA ARG A 110 -19.80 24.03 18.00
C ARG A 110 -18.42 23.52 18.41
N ILE A 111 -18.05 22.39 17.84
CA ILE A 111 -16.70 21.84 17.96
C ILE A 111 -15.91 22.25 16.72
N TYR A 112 -14.74 22.84 16.93
CA TYR A 112 -13.86 23.32 15.87
C TYR A 112 -12.58 22.50 15.77
N LEU A 113 -12.13 22.26 14.54
CA LEU A 113 -10.86 21.60 14.24
C LEU A 113 -9.69 22.59 14.42
N ARG A 114 -8.64 22.18 15.15
CA ARG A 114 -7.39 22.95 15.34
C ARG A 114 -6.17 22.22 14.81
N GLY A 115 -5.18 22.98 14.35
CA GLY A 115 -3.95 22.41 13.77
C GLY A 115 -4.25 21.59 12.52
N VAL A 116 -5.07 22.14 11.61
CA VAL A 116 -5.56 21.44 10.44
C VAL A 116 -4.59 21.47 9.28
N MET A 117 -4.58 20.39 8.50
CA MET A 117 -3.77 20.26 7.30
C MET A 117 -4.50 19.43 6.25
N ALA A 118 -4.47 19.88 5.00
CA ALA A 118 -5.13 19.17 3.90
C ALA A 118 -4.43 17.82 3.62
N VAL A 119 -5.24 16.79 3.36
CA VAL A 119 -4.77 15.43 3.09
C VAL A 119 -5.36 14.96 1.77
N GLN A 120 -4.55 14.28 0.94
CA GLN A 120 -5.05 13.62 -0.26
C GLN A 120 -5.61 12.24 0.10
N GLU A 121 -6.76 11.88 -0.48
CA GLU A 121 -7.42 10.60 -0.23
C GLU A 121 -6.48 9.40 -0.49
N ALA A 122 -5.69 9.46 -1.57
CA ALA A 122 -4.75 8.41 -1.96
C ALA A 122 -3.63 8.14 -0.94
N TRP A 123 -3.37 9.06 0.00
CA TRP A 123 -2.36 8.87 1.04
C TRP A 123 -2.85 7.98 2.18
N LEU A 124 -4.17 7.92 2.43
CA LEU A 124 -4.74 7.16 3.54
C LEU A 124 -4.39 5.67 3.51
N PRO A 125 -4.65 4.91 2.41
CA PRO A 125 -4.34 3.48 2.40
C PRO A 125 -2.83 3.19 2.39
N GLN A 126 -1.99 4.15 2.02
CA GLN A 126 -0.54 3.98 1.92
C GLN A 126 0.17 4.30 3.24
N LEU A 127 -0.22 5.38 3.92
CA LEU A 127 0.47 5.90 5.10
C LEU A 127 -0.15 5.42 6.41
N VAL A 128 -1.44 5.13 6.42
CA VAL A 128 -2.18 4.72 7.61
C VAL A 128 -3.06 3.47 7.35
N PRO A 129 -2.51 2.40 6.75
CA PRO A 129 -3.26 1.19 6.39
C PRO A 129 -3.94 0.51 7.59
N GLN A 130 -3.42 0.70 8.81
CA GLN A 130 -4.00 0.17 10.04
C GLN A 130 -5.38 0.76 10.39
N PHE A 131 -5.73 1.91 9.82
CA PHE A 131 -7.05 2.53 9.94
C PHE A 131 -7.96 2.24 8.75
N CYS A 132 -7.47 1.46 7.78
CA CYS A 132 -8.22 1.04 6.60
C CYS A 132 -8.73 -0.40 6.74
N LYS A 133 -9.86 -0.68 6.10
CA LYS A 133 -10.32 -2.05 5.83
C LYS A 133 -10.25 -2.29 4.33
N PHE A 134 -9.52 -3.33 3.93
CA PHE A 134 -9.36 -3.72 2.54
C PHE A 134 -10.30 -4.87 2.19
N SER A 135 -10.88 -4.84 0.99
CA SER A 135 -11.63 -5.98 0.42
C SER A 135 -10.69 -7.13 0.07
N GLU A 136 -11.24 -8.25 -0.40
CA GLU A 136 -10.44 -9.21 -1.16
C GLU A 136 -9.91 -8.58 -2.47
N PRO A 137 -8.80 -9.10 -3.05
CA PRO A 137 -8.33 -8.70 -4.36
C PRO A 137 -9.44 -8.74 -5.42
N LEU A 138 -9.60 -7.64 -6.15
CA LEU A 138 -10.58 -7.53 -7.22
C LEU A 138 -10.22 -8.45 -8.40
N GLU A 139 -11.23 -9.01 -9.05
CA GLU A 139 -11.03 -9.79 -10.28
C GLU A 139 -10.65 -8.92 -11.47
N LEU A 140 -11.17 -7.68 -11.49
CA LEU A 140 -10.95 -6.70 -12.54
C LEU A 140 -10.47 -5.36 -11.94
N PRO A 141 -9.30 -4.85 -12.36
CA PRO A 141 -8.34 -5.51 -13.24
C PRO A 141 -7.63 -6.69 -12.52
N PRO A 142 -7.19 -7.72 -13.27
CA PRO A 142 -6.57 -8.90 -12.68
C PRO A 142 -5.21 -8.56 -12.06
N PRO A 143 -4.73 -9.37 -11.10
CA PRO A 143 -3.39 -9.20 -10.54
C PRO A 143 -2.31 -9.24 -11.63
N THR A 144 -1.24 -8.48 -11.43
CA THR A 144 -0.10 -8.36 -12.34
C THR A 144 1.21 -8.59 -11.58
N PHE A 145 2.27 -8.98 -12.28
CA PHE A 145 3.61 -9.02 -11.71
C PHE A 145 4.33 -7.73 -12.08
N ASP A 146 4.84 -7.00 -11.09
CA ASP A 146 5.66 -5.82 -11.29
C ASP A 146 7.15 -6.21 -11.28
N PRO A 147 7.87 -6.08 -12.41
CA PRO A 147 9.29 -6.41 -12.49
C PRO A 147 10.17 -5.54 -11.59
N ASN A 148 9.79 -4.28 -11.34
CA ASN A 148 10.61 -3.33 -10.59
C ASN A 148 10.66 -3.68 -9.11
N THR A 149 9.49 -3.93 -8.52
CA THR A 149 9.39 -4.38 -7.13
C THR A 149 9.55 -5.88 -6.97
N SER A 150 9.50 -6.65 -8.07
CA SER A 150 9.48 -8.12 -8.06
C SER A 150 8.35 -8.71 -7.20
N THR A 151 7.24 -7.98 -7.09
CA THR A 151 6.04 -8.35 -6.33
C THR A 151 4.83 -8.50 -7.23
N ILE A 152 3.82 -9.22 -6.73
CA ILE A 152 2.53 -9.32 -7.39
C ILE A 152 1.66 -8.17 -6.88
N ARG A 153 1.11 -7.39 -7.81
CA ARG A 153 0.23 -6.26 -7.57
C ARG A 153 -1.21 -6.67 -7.84
N CYS A 154 -2.15 -6.19 -7.02
CA CYS A 154 -3.58 -6.34 -7.26
C CYS A 154 -4.31 -5.06 -6.88
N HIS A 155 -5.56 -4.95 -7.32
CA HIS A 155 -6.44 -3.87 -6.90
C HIS A 155 -7.33 -4.35 -5.76
N MET A 156 -7.48 -3.52 -4.73
CA MET A 156 -8.34 -3.79 -3.58
C MET A 156 -9.14 -2.52 -3.30
N SER A 157 -10.43 -2.66 -3.04
CA SER A 157 -11.21 -1.52 -2.54
C SER A 157 -10.92 -1.33 -1.06
N CYS A 158 -10.94 -0.09 -0.59
CA CYS A 158 -10.71 0.18 0.82
C CYS A 158 -11.66 1.21 1.40
N THR A 159 -11.94 1.05 2.69
CA THR A 159 -12.69 2.00 3.49
C THR A 159 -11.85 2.48 4.66
N TYR A 160 -12.11 3.70 5.13
CA TYR A 160 -11.34 4.34 6.18
C TYR A 160 -12.15 4.54 7.47
N GLY A 161 -11.54 4.22 8.60
CA GLY A 161 -12.02 4.56 9.92
C GLY A 161 -13.34 3.87 10.31
N PRO A 162 -13.92 4.24 11.47
CA PRO A 162 -15.14 3.63 11.99
C PRO A 162 -16.38 3.92 11.11
N HIS A 163 -16.38 5.08 10.45
CA HIS A 163 -17.43 5.50 9.53
C HIS A 163 -17.35 4.85 8.15
N GLN A 164 -16.35 3.98 7.90
CA GLN A 164 -16.17 3.24 6.66
C GLN A 164 -16.19 4.13 5.40
N TRP A 165 -15.50 5.27 5.45
CA TRP A 165 -15.46 6.19 4.32
C TRP A 165 -14.87 5.47 3.09
N PRO A 166 -15.61 5.36 1.96
CA PRO A 166 -15.08 4.72 0.77
C PRO A 166 -13.93 5.55 0.19
N LEU A 167 -12.79 4.88 -0.04
CA LEU A 167 -11.60 5.45 -0.68
C LEU A 167 -11.42 4.95 -2.12
N GLY A 168 -12.36 4.17 -2.65
CA GLY A 168 -12.25 3.58 -3.99
C GLY A 168 -11.27 2.41 -4.06
N SER A 169 -10.82 2.12 -5.29
CA SER A 169 -9.93 1.00 -5.63
C SER A 169 -8.49 1.48 -5.78
N HIS A 170 -7.55 0.79 -5.13
CA HIS A 170 -6.13 1.14 -5.14
C HIS A 170 -5.27 -0.05 -5.51
N GLU A 171 -4.21 0.20 -6.28
CA GLU A 171 -3.21 -0.82 -6.58
C GLU A 171 -2.24 -0.99 -5.40
N MET A 172 -2.09 -2.22 -4.93
CA MET A 172 -1.20 -2.58 -3.82
C MET A 172 -0.56 -3.94 -4.01
N ALA A 173 0.40 -4.28 -3.15
CA ALA A 173 0.96 -5.62 -3.12
C ALA A 173 -0.12 -6.63 -2.73
N HIS A 174 -0.16 -7.76 -3.42
CA HIS A 174 -1.14 -8.80 -3.14
C HIS A 174 -0.92 -9.35 -1.73
N PRO A 175 -1.99 -9.50 -0.92
CA PRO A 175 -1.86 -9.97 0.46
C PRO A 175 -1.27 -11.38 0.51
N HIS A 176 -0.57 -11.67 1.61
CA HIS A 176 -0.04 -13.01 1.86
C HIS A 176 -1.17 -14.02 1.99
N GLY A 177 -0.98 -15.20 1.39
CA GLY A 177 -1.95 -16.28 1.43
C GLY A 177 -1.70 -17.29 0.31
N LEU A 178 -2.48 -18.36 0.29
CA LEU A 178 -2.32 -19.42 -0.72
C LEU A 178 -2.46 -18.91 -2.16
N GLN A 179 -3.31 -17.91 -2.36
CA GLN A 179 -3.54 -17.31 -3.68
C GLN A 179 -2.30 -16.60 -4.23
N LEU A 180 -1.47 -15.98 -3.36
CA LEU A 180 -0.22 -15.34 -3.75
C LEU A 180 0.73 -16.35 -4.40
N TYR A 181 0.88 -17.54 -3.82
CA TYR A 181 1.72 -18.61 -4.39
C TYR A 181 1.19 -19.13 -5.73
N ARG A 182 -0.14 -19.21 -5.90
CA ARG A 182 -0.76 -19.60 -7.17
C ARG A 182 -0.50 -18.57 -8.27
N LEU A 183 -0.62 -17.29 -7.94
CA LEU A 183 -0.31 -16.19 -8.86
C LEU A 183 1.19 -16.16 -9.17
N PHE A 184 2.05 -16.37 -8.18
CA PHE A 184 3.49 -16.45 -8.39
C PHE A 184 3.87 -17.59 -9.33
N ALA A 185 3.30 -18.78 -9.13
CA ALA A 185 3.47 -19.91 -10.04
C ALA A 185 3.00 -19.58 -11.46
N LEU A 186 1.84 -18.93 -11.60
CA LEU A 186 1.31 -18.49 -12.89
C LEU A 186 2.30 -17.57 -13.61
N PHE A 187 2.84 -16.55 -12.93
CA PHE A 187 3.78 -15.61 -13.52
C PHE A 187 5.17 -16.22 -13.76
N LEU A 188 5.58 -17.19 -12.95
CA LEU A 188 6.80 -17.96 -13.17
C LEU A 188 6.70 -18.80 -14.45
N LEU A 189 5.59 -19.51 -14.64
CA LEU A 189 5.32 -20.31 -15.85
C LEU A 189 5.21 -19.44 -17.11
N GLN A 190 4.68 -18.22 -16.98
CA GLN A 190 4.67 -17.23 -18.07
C GLN A 190 6.06 -16.64 -18.37
N GLY A 191 7.08 -16.91 -17.54
CA GLY A 191 8.40 -16.32 -17.67
C GLY A 191 8.47 -14.83 -17.29
N LYS A 192 7.43 -14.28 -16.63
CA LYS A 192 7.44 -12.89 -16.16
C LYS A 192 8.36 -12.68 -14.96
N VAL A 193 8.48 -13.70 -14.10
CA VAL A 193 9.39 -13.68 -12.94
C VAL A 193 10.85 -13.84 -13.39
N CYS A 194 11.10 -14.79 -14.29
CA CYS A 194 12.41 -15.10 -14.87
C CYS A 194 12.30 -15.13 -16.39
N THR A 195 12.89 -14.14 -17.06
CA THR A 195 12.76 -13.95 -18.52
C THR A 195 13.38 -15.10 -19.34
N VAL A 196 14.39 -15.79 -18.81
CA VAL A 196 14.97 -17.00 -19.43
C VAL A 196 13.91 -18.10 -19.64
N LEU A 197 12.89 -18.18 -18.76
CA LEU A 197 11.83 -19.17 -18.86
C LEU A 197 10.76 -18.85 -19.92
N VAL A 198 10.79 -17.64 -20.50
CA VAL A 198 9.84 -17.25 -21.57
C VAL A 198 9.95 -18.18 -22.78
N GLU A 199 11.14 -18.75 -23.07
CA GLU A 199 11.38 -19.74 -24.14
C GLU A 199 10.42 -20.94 -24.04
N PHE A 200 10.00 -21.29 -22.83
CA PHE A 200 9.16 -22.46 -22.57
C PHE A 200 7.66 -22.14 -22.52
N SER A 201 7.26 -20.87 -22.45
CA SER A 201 5.87 -20.45 -22.23
C SER A 201 4.88 -20.96 -23.28
N SER A 202 5.31 -21.09 -24.54
CA SER A 202 4.51 -21.62 -25.67
C SER A 202 4.44 -23.14 -25.72
N SER A 203 5.30 -23.85 -24.98
CA SER A 203 5.41 -25.32 -24.97
C SER A 203 4.78 -25.96 -23.72
N LEU A 204 4.10 -25.17 -22.89
CA LEU A 204 3.48 -25.68 -21.66
C LEU A 204 2.33 -26.64 -21.97
N LEU A 205 2.30 -27.76 -21.26
CA LEU A 205 1.27 -28.80 -21.41
C LEU A 205 -0.12 -28.32 -20.94
N LEU A 206 -0.17 -27.34 -20.03
CA LEU A 206 -1.38 -26.68 -19.60
C LEU A 206 -1.17 -25.15 -19.61
N PRO A 207 -2.22 -24.36 -19.88
CA PRO A 207 -2.17 -22.92 -19.73
C PRO A 207 -1.76 -22.52 -18.29
N PRO A 208 -0.85 -21.54 -18.09
CA PRO A 208 -0.47 -21.06 -16.74
C PRO A 208 -1.65 -20.62 -15.88
N VAL A 209 -2.71 -20.09 -16.50
CA VAL A 209 -3.93 -19.65 -15.81
C VAL A 209 -4.62 -20.79 -15.03
N THR A 210 -4.34 -22.05 -15.38
CA THR A 210 -4.81 -23.21 -14.63
C THR A 210 -4.40 -23.16 -13.16
N MET A 211 -3.28 -22.52 -12.81
CA MET A 211 -2.82 -22.37 -11.41
C MET A 211 -3.83 -21.66 -10.49
N ILE A 212 -4.65 -20.76 -11.05
CA ILE A 212 -5.57 -19.92 -10.28
C ILE A 212 -7.04 -20.37 -10.40
N LYS A 213 -7.33 -21.46 -11.10
CA LYS A 213 -8.71 -21.97 -11.25
C LYS A 213 -9.11 -22.87 -10.07
N SER A 214 -10.41 -22.95 -9.79
CA SER A 214 -10.97 -23.77 -8.69
C SER A 214 -10.65 -25.27 -8.83
N TRP A 215 -10.53 -25.75 -10.07
CA TRP A 215 -10.19 -27.14 -10.41
C TRP A 215 -8.68 -27.40 -10.54
N ALA A 216 -7.81 -26.42 -10.25
CA ALA A 216 -6.35 -26.56 -10.34
C ALA A 216 -5.85 -27.83 -9.62
N LYS A 217 -6.40 -28.12 -8.43
CA LYS A 217 -6.03 -29.26 -7.57
C LYS A 217 -6.18 -30.64 -8.22
N LEU A 218 -6.91 -30.78 -9.32
CA LEU A 218 -7.08 -32.03 -10.04
C LEU A 218 -5.85 -32.41 -10.88
N HIS A 219 -4.99 -31.43 -11.19
CA HIS A 219 -3.78 -31.68 -11.98
C HIS A 219 -2.58 -31.95 -11.07
N HIS A 220 -1.88 -33.06 -11.28
CA HIS A 220 -0.69 -33.40 -10.49
C HIS A 220 0.40 -32.30 -10.57
N GLN A 221 0.62 -31.71 -11.75
CA GLN A 221 1.67 -30.70 -11.93
C GLN A 221 1.39 -29.37 -11.20
N THR A 222 0.14 -28.98 -11.01
CA THR A 222 -0.22 -27.75 -10.27
C THR A 222 -0.02 -27.96 -8.77
N THR A 223 -0.39 -29.13 -8.24
CA THR A 223 -0.25 -29.45 -6.82
C THR A 223 1.21 -29.60 -6.42
N VAL A 224 2.03 -30.26 -7.25
CA VAL A 224 3.47 -30.40 -7.03
C VAL A 224 4.16 -29.03 -7.02
N LEU A 225 3.88 -28.17 -8.00
CA LEU A 225 4.47 -26.84 -8.09
C LEU A 225 4.03 -25.94 -6.92
N LEU A 226 2.72 -25.92 -6.61
CA LEU A 226 2.20 -25.11 -5.50
C LEU A 226 2.77 -25.57 -4.16
N LYS A 227 2.81 -26.88 -3.91
CA LYS A 227 3.36 -27.45 -2.68
C LYS A 227 4.83 -27.07 -2.49
N ALA A 228 5.64 -27.21 -3.55
CA ALA A 228 7.05 -26.85 -3.50
C ALA A 228 7.29 -25.36 -3.20
N LEU A 229 6.41 -24.47 -3.68
CA LEU A 229 6.47 -23.03 -3.38
C LEU A 229 6.06 -22.73 -1.94
N VAL A 230 4.96 -23.32 -1.47
CA VAL A 230 4.42 -23.11 -0.12
C VAL A 230 5.38 -23.65 0.96
N GLU A 231 5.93 -24.86 0.79
CA GLU A 231 6.84 -25.48 1.76
C GLU A 231 8.13 -24.68 2.02
N ARG A 232 8.51 -23.84 1.07
CA ARG A 232 9.73 -23.00 1.14
C ARG A 232 9.41 -21.51 1.18
N GLU A 233 8.13 -21.16 1.32
CA GLU A 233 7.59 -19.80 1.38
C GLU A 233 8.05 -18.91 0.21
N VAL A 234 8.20 -19.50 -0.98
CA VAL A 234 8.65 -18.79 -2.18
C VAL A 234 7.48 -18.11 -2.88
N SER A 235 7.36 -16.81 -2.66
CA SER A 235 6.29 -15.96 -3.24
C SER A 235 6.82 -14.73 -4.02
N SER A 236 8.14 -14.55 -4.09
CA SER A 236 8.80 -13.45 -4.80
C SER A 236 10.06 -13.92 -5.54
N ARG A 237 10.54 -13.11 -6.50
CA ARG A 237 11.79 -13.41 -7.21
C ARG A 237 12.96 -13.52 -6.25
N GLN A 238 13.04 -12.64 -5.25
CA GLN A 238 14.11 -12.65 -4.25
C GLN A 238 14.10 -13.94 -3.42
N ALA A 239 12.93 -14.38 -2.94
CA ALA A 239 12.80 -15.64 -2.20
C ALA A 239 13.21 -16.85 -3.06
N LEU A 240 12.89 -16.82 -4.36
CA LEU A 240 13.28 -17.86 -5.30
C LEU A 240 14.80 -17.91 -5.51
N LEU A 241 15.45 -16.75 -5.71
CA LEU A 241 16.91 -16.65 -5.85
C LEU A 241 17.63 -17.18 -4.60
N GLN A 242 17.16 -16.80 -3.40
CA GLN A 242 17.71 -17.29 -2.13
C GLN A 242 17.58 -18.82 -1.99
N GLN A 243 16.48 -19.41 -2.45
CA GLN A 243 16.35 -20.87 -2.44
C GLN A 243 17.26 -21.54 -3.49
N TRP A 244 17.51 -20.92 -4.63
CA TRP A 244 18.47 -21.47 -5.61
C TRP A 244 19.92 -21.40 -5.14
N GLU A 245 20.29 -20.44 -4.31
CA GLU A 245 21.61 -20.42 -3.66
C GLU A 245 21.80 -21.65 -2.74
N LYS A 246 20.75 -22.05 -2.03
CA LYS A 246 20.77 -23.22 -1.13
C LYS A 246 20.63 -24.55 -1.89
N GLN A 247 19.73 -24.60 -2.85
CA GLN A 247 19.42 -25.79 -3.64
C GLN A 247 19.26 -25.39 -5.11
N PRO A 248 20.32 -25.47 -5.93
CA PRO A 248 20.29 -24.95 -7.30
C PRO A 248 19.27 -25.68 -8.18
N LYS A 249 18.91 -26.93 -7.85
CA LYS A 249 17.88 -27.72 -8.56
C LYS A 249 16.46 -27.53 -8.02
N TYR A 250 16.24 -26.63 -7.06
CA TYR A 250 14.90 -26.34 -6.53
C TYR A 250 13.95 -25.94 -7.66
N LEU A 251 12.70 -26.41 -7.62
CA LEU A 251 11.66 -26.32 -8.66
C LEU A 251 11.93 -26.96 -10.03
N LEU A 252 13.15 -27.41 -10.37
CA LEU A 252 13.43 -27.99 -11.69
C LEU A 252 12.48 -29.15 -12.03
N LYS A 253 12.32 -30.10 -11.11
CA LYS A 253 11.39 -31.24 -11.26
C LYS A 253 9.93 -30.81 -11.33
N ALA A 254 9.55 -29.80 -10.54
CA ALA A 254 8.17 -29.32 -10.50
C ALA A 254 7.82 -28.59 -11.81
N PHE A 255 8.73 -27.78 -12.35
CA PHE A 255 8.58 -27.07 -13.61
C PHE A 255 8.62 -28.03 -14.81
N SER A 256 9.47 -29.07 -14.80
CA SER A 256 9.54 -30.04 -15.91
C SER A 256 8.22 -30.79 -16.11
N LEU A 257 7.40 -30.98 -15.07
CA LEU A 257 6.05 -31.57 -15.20
C LEU A 257 5.12 -30.72 -16.07
N TRP A 258 5.41 -29.43 -16.25
CA TRP A 258 4.63 -28.54 -17.12
C TRP A 258 5.08 -28.59 -18.58
N LEU A 259 6.13 -29.34 -18.92
CA LEU A 259 6.70 -29.41 -20.26
C LEU A 259 6.71 -30.82 -20.82
N PRO A 260 6.63 -30.99 -22.15
CA PRO A 260 6.88 -32.28 -22.78
C PRO A 260 8.32 -32.74 -22.51
N GLN A 261 8.52 -34.06 -22.44
CA GLN A 261 9.84 -34.66 -22.13
C GLN A 261 10.96 -34.19 -23.07
N SER A 262 10.63 -33.90 -24.34
CA SER A 262 11.58 -33.38 -25.33
C SER A 262 12.25 -32.06 -24.93
N LYS A 263 11.63 -31.26 -24.04
CA LYS A 263 12.17 -29.98 -23.55
C LYS A 263 12.95 -30.10 -22.24
N HIS A 264 12.94 -31.26 -21.58
CA HIS A 264 13.51 -31.42 -20.23
C HIS A 264 15.03 -31.22 -20.21
N THR A 265 15.76 -31.74 -21.20
CA THR A 265 17.22 -31.56 -21.31
C THR A 265 17.60 -30.08 -21.45
N ARG A 266 16.85 -29.35 -22.29
CA ARG A 266 17.05 -27.92 -22.50
C ARG A 266 16.70 -27.09 -21.26
N LEU A 267 15.63 -27.44 -20.55
CA LEU A 267 15.30 -26.81 -19.27
C LEU A 267 16.42 -27.02 -18.24
N ALA A 268 16.93 -28.26 -18.12
CA ALA A 268 17.95 -28.60 -17.15
C ALA A 268 19.28 -27.88 -17.41
N SER A 269 19.65 -27.63 -18.67
CA SER A 269 20.88 -26.90 -19.00
C SER A 269 20.80 -25.39 -18.71
N LEU A 270 19.59 -24.82 -18.65
CA LEU A 270 19.36 -23.42 -18.31
C LEU A 270 19.09 -23.20 -16.81
N TRP A 271 19.14 -24.24 -16.00
CA TRP A 271 18.77 -24.19 -14.59
C TRP A 271 19.98 -23.96 -13.67
N PRO A 272 19.94 -23.03 -12.69
CA PRO A 272 18.84 -22.13 -12.35
C PRO A 272 18.74 -20.89 -13.28
N PRO A 273 17.53 -20.50 -13.73
CA PRO A 273 17.31 -19.36 -14.63
C PRO A 273 17.31 -18.04 -13.84
N LYS A 274 18.49 -17.61 -13.39
CA LYS A 274 18.71 -16.40 -12.60
C LYS A 274 18.44 -15.12 -13.40
#